data_AF-A0A1B9M244-F1
#
_entry.id   AF-A0A1B9M244-F1
#
_cell.length_a   1.000
_cell.length_b   1.000
_cell.length_c   1.000
_cell.angle_alpha   90.00
_cell.angle_beta   90.00
_cell.angle_gamma   90.00
#
_symmetry.space_group_name_H-M   'P 1'
#
loop_
_entity.id
_entity.type
_entity.pdbx_description
1 polymer ?
#
loop_
_entity_poly.entity_id
_entity_poly.type
_entity_poly.pdbx_seq_one_letter_code
_entity_poly.pdbx_strand_id
1 'polypeptide(L)'
;MRIIIAVFFMFLLAACHTRTAEEAYKEGKYLESINLLADSIEDKGTAKLGQKDVQRLQNIVNSVMQHYETTLSNTNNQDYAKRIECYQNLLAMKLRLSDRFYSQEISFFDNKYDFTKLQESIAKEYYDYGNSITGTDSKSYRIKADLYKKGFEQYNYKNIESLYNNANKKYMQLAAKDYYDQGKMLAQQGNYKAAADAFNNASEVYQPLGKYKDSDKLSIENDRKHCTQQAENAYEQAQQLARTATRRYQFREVAQYYASAASAYRQYGSFRDANFQADKYKREGKVKVYYNSSELKSYVTDLLSKDFIEFVIYQPGQADVTIRVTTNVEFSDLGKSVNNETKTEKIFDKFIEFADENGNKKQIKTYKDQEFNLQTVTHSNKLTLTTEIEAHGIYSYSKSFNVVQTSAKHDYIYSGNVPSNLHNYSKGTLQTKDSLLRAAKDQQLTELKVYIEDMVRDLSYL
;
A
#
# COMPACT_ATOMS: atom_id res chain seq x y z
N MET A 1 1.79 -0.41 -45.11
CA MET A 1 2.11 -0.38 -43.66
C MET A 1 3.62 -0.52 -43.42
N ARG A 2 4.44 0.31 -44.09
CA ARG A 2 5.92 0.30 -44.03
C ARG A 2 6.50 1.66 -43.60
N ILE A 3 5.65 2.56 -43.11
CA ILE A 3 6.02 3.94 -42.75
C ILE A 3 5.89 4.20 -41.23
N ILE A 4 5.44 3.21 -40.44
CA ILE A 4 5.20 3.39 -38.99
C ILE A 4 6.31 2.79 -38.10
N ILE A 5 7.19 1.93 -38.63
CA ILE A 5 8.27 1.32 -37.82
C ILE A 5 9.60 2.10 -37.92
N ALA A 6 9.80 2.92 -38.95
CA ALA A 6 11.01 3.75 -39.07
C ALA A 6 11.02 4.95 -38.12
N VAL A 7 9.85 5.47 -37.72
CA VAL A 7 9.75 6.59 -36.76
C VAL A 7 9.91 6.09 -35.32
N PHE A 8 9.57 4.83 -35.02
CA PHE A 8 9.73 4.26 -33.67
C PHE A 8 11.17 3.77 -33.36
N PHE A 9 12.00 3.53 -34.39
CA PHE A 9 13.44 3.24 -34.20
C PHE A 9 14.33 4.48 -34.25
N MET A 10 13.84 5.64 -34.73
CA MET A 10 14.56 6.92 -34.62
C MET A 10 14.45 7.56 -33.22
N PHE A 11 13.48 7.14 -32.39
CA PHE A 11 13.35 7.59 -31.00
C PHE A 11 14.12 6.73 -29.97
N LEU A 12 14.74 5.62 -30.39
CA LEU A 12 15.69 4.85 -29.57
C LEU A 12 17.16 5.18 -29.87
N LEU A 13 17.40 6.16 -30.75
CA LEU A 13 18.69 6.80 -30.98
C LEU A 13 18.67 8.28 -30.55
N ALA A 14 17.86 8.61 -29.53
CA ALA A 14 18.22 9.70 -28.64
C ALA A 14 19.50 9.24 -27.93
N ALA A 15 20.63 9.56 -28.55
CA ALA A 15 21.94 9.39 -28.00
C ALA A 15 21.89 9.76 -26.51
N CYS A 16 22.41 8.89 -25.64
CA CYS A 16 23.00 9.33 -24.38
C CYS A 16 24.03 10.40 -24.78
N HIS A 17 23.62 11.66 -24.87
CA HIS A 17 24.55 12.78 -24.90
C HIS A 17 25.15 12.80 -23.50
N THR A 18 26.25 12.05 -23.34
CA THR A 18 27.09 12.16 -22.16
C THR A 18 27.64 13.57 -22.18
N ARG A 19 27.09 14.39 -21.28
CA ARG A 19 27.43 15.80 -21.11
C ARG A 19 28.95 15.97 -21.04
N THR A 20 29.47 16.93 -21.79
CA THR A 20 30.89 17.25 -21.80
C THR A 20 31.27 18.24 -20.71
N ALA A 21 32.55 18.27 -20.33
CA ALA A 21 33.08 19.24 -19.38
C ALA A 21 32.83 20.69 -19.83
N GLU A 22 33.00 21.00 -21.11
CA GLU A 22 32.79 22.33 -21.67
C GLU A 22 31.32 22.79 -21.61
N GLU A 23 30.38 21.87 -21.86
CA GLU A 23 28.95 22.14 -21.69
C GLU A 23 28.64 22.42 -20.22
N ALA A 24 29.21 21.63 -19.31
CA ALA A 24 29.07 21.88 -17.87
C ALA A 24 29.61 23.24 -17.43
N TYR A 25 30.78 23.63 -17.94
CA TYR A 25 31.35 24.95 -17.67
C TYR A 25 30.46 26.09 -18.17
N LYS A 26 29.97 26.01 -19.41
CA LYS A 26 29.12 27.06 -20.02
C LYS A 26 27.78 27.23 -19.31
N GLU A 27 27.25 26.15 -18.74
CA GLU A 27 26.03 26.18 -17.92
C GLU A 27 26.26 26.68 -16.47
N GLY A 28 27.49 27.04 -16.11
CA GLY A 28 27.85 27.48 -14.77
C GLY A 28 27.99 26.35 -13.75
N LYS A 29 28.06 25.09 -14.19
CA LYS A 29 28.26 23.92 -13.32
C LYS A 29 29.74 23.57 -13.23
N TYR A 30 30.49 24.49 -12.61
CA TYR A 30 31.95 24.50 -12.65
C TYR A 30 32.63 23.28 -12.01
N LEU A 31 32.19 22.82 -10.84
CA LEU A 31 32.73 21.58 -10.24
C LEU A 31 32.39 20.34 -11.06
N GLU A 32 31.19 20.28 -11.64
CA GLU A 32 30.79 19.20 -12.51
C GLU A 32 31.67 19.15 -13.77
N SER A 33 32.01 20.31 -14.33
CA SER A 33 32.98 20.42 -15.42
C SER A 33 34.35 19.83 -15.06
N ILE A 34 34.83 20.04 -13.84
CA ILE A 34 36.10 19.46 -13.39
C ILE A 34 35.99 17.94 -13.27
N ASN A 35 34.91 17.45 -12.65
CA ASN A 35 34.71 16.02 -12.47
C ASN A 35 34.61 15.30 -13.83
N LEU A 36 33.76 15.78 -14.74
CA LEU A 36 33.61 15.19 -16.08
C LEU A 36 34.92 15.18 -16.87
N LEU A 37 35.73 16.24 -16.74
CA LEU A 37 37.02 16.30 -17.43
C LEU A 37 38.03 15.32 -16.83
N ALA A 38 38.11 15.28 -15.51
CA ALA A 38 39.02 14.41 -14.79
C ALA A 38 38.65 12.93 -15.00
N ASP A 39 37.36 12.57 -14.94
CA ASP A 39 36.86 11.23 -15.25
C ASP A 39 37.22 10.83 -16.69
N SER A 40 36.98 11.74 -17.65
CA SER A 40 37.33 11.50 -19.06
C SER A 40 38.84 11.29 -19.29
N ILE A 41 39.69 11.91 -18.49
CA ILE A 41 41.15 11.76 -18.56
C ILE A 41 41.59 10.45 -17.88
N GLU A 42 41.00 10.12 -16.74
CA GLU A 42 41.27 8.88 -16.00
C GLU A 42 40.84 7.65 -16.80
N ASP A 43 39.68 7.68 -17.45
CA ASP A 43 39.18 6.62 -18.32
C ASP A 43 40.09 6.35 -19.53
N LYS A 44 40.75 7.40 -20.06
CA LYS A 44 41.74 7.27 -21.14
C LYS A 44 43.03 6.61 -20.66
N GLY A 45 43.43 6.90 -19.43
CA GLY A 45 44.66 6.42 -18.80
C GLY A 45 45.94 7.07 -19.33
N THR A 46 47.04 6.91 -18.58
CA THR A 46 48.34 7.58 -18.82
C THR A 46 48.89 7.36 -20.23
N ALA A 47 48.75 6.14 -20.79
CA ALA A 47 49.34 5.77 -22.07
C ALA A 47 48.74 6.50 -23.28
N LYS A 48 47.54 7.08 -23.13
CA LYS A 48 46.80 7.75 -24.22
C LYS A 48 46.60 9.24 -23.97
N LEU A 49 47.21 9.80 -22.92
CA LEU A 49 47.11 11.22 -22.63
C LEU A 49 47.92 12.04 -23.65
N GLY A 50 47.23 12.71 -24.55
CA GLY A 50 47.86 13.56 -25.57
C GLY A 50 47.97 15.02 -25.16
N GLN A 51 48.80 15.79 -25.88
CA GLN A 51 48.98 17.23 -25.64
C GLN A 51 47.66 18.03 -25.70
N LYS A 52 46.71 17.63 -26.54
CA LYS A 52 45.38 18.26 -26.61
C LYS A 52 44.56 18.05 -25.34
N ASP A 53 44.67 16.87 -24.72
CA ASP A 53 43.98 16.57 -23.46
C ASP A 53 44.59 17.35 -22.30
N VAL A 54 45.92 17.49 -22.28
CA VAL A 54 46.65 18.34 -21.33
C VAL A 54 46.23 19.81 -21.46
N GLN A 55 46.21 20.36 -22.68
CA GLN A 55 45.77 21.74 -22.91
C GLN A 55 44.31 21.94 -22.48
N ARG A 56 43.43 20.98 -22.75
CA ARG A 56 42.04 21.00 -22.32
C ARG A 56 41.92 21.01 -20.79
N LEU A 57 42.68 20.14 -20.11
CA LEU A 57 42.78 20.10 -18.65
C LEU A 57 43.22 21.44 -18.07
N GLN A 58 44.35 21.97 -18.54
CA GLN A 58 44.90 23.26 -18.10
C GLN A 58 43.89 24.40 -18.29
N ASN A 59 43.23 24.45 -19.45
CA ASN A 59 42.27 25.50 -19.77
C ASN A 59 41.04 25.47 -18.85
N ILE A 60 40.41 24.31 -18.65
CA ILE A 60 39.22 24.23 -17.79
C ILE A 60 39.59 24.48 -16.33
N VAL A 61 40.68 23.88 -15.83
CA VAL A 61 41.14 24.10 -14.45
C VAL A 61 41.44 25.57 -14.22
N ASN A 62 42.15 26.24 -15.12
CA ASN A 62 42.42 27.66 -15.02
C ASN A 62 41.14 28.51 -15.09
N SER A 63 40.19 28.16 -15.97
CA SER A 63 38.95 28.92 -16.14
C SER A 63 38.02 28.81 -14.92
N VAL A 64 37.94 27.63 -14.31
CA VAL A 64 37.16 27.41 -13.08
C VAL A 64 37.85 28.08 -11.89
N MET A 65 39.18 27.98 -11.78
CA MET A 65 39.97 28.69 -10.78
C MET A 65 39.73 30.20 -10.86
N GLN A 66 39.91 30.80 -12.04
CA GLN A 66 39.71 32.23 -12.26
C GLN A 66 38.28 32.68 -11.97
N HIS A 67 37.28 31.84 -12.26
CA HIS A 67 35.89 32.12 -11.90
C HIS A 67 35.73 32.28 -10.38
N TYR A 68 36.22 31.33 -9.58
CA TYR A 68 36.09 31.42 -8.12
C TYR A 68 36.95 32.53 -7.52
N GLU A 69 38.14 32.80 -8.06
CA GLU A 69 38.98 33.93 -7.63
C GLU A 69 38.31 35.27 -7.90
N THR A 70 37.78 35.47 -9.12
CA THR A 70 37.05 36.68 -9.49
C THR A 70 35.80 36.85 -8.65
N THR A 71 35.07 35.75 -8.39
CA THR A 71 33.90 35.76 -7.52
C THR A 71 34.30 36.18 -6.10
N LEU A 72 35.36 35.62 -5.53
CA LEU A 72 35.87 35.99 -4.20
C LEU A 72 36.30 37.46 -4.12
N SER A 73 36.93 38.00 -5.16
CA SER A 73 37.35 39.41 -5.21
C SER A 73 36.17 40.39 -5.32
N ASN A 74 35.11 39.99 -6.02
CA ASN A 74 33.93 40.84 -6.24
C ASN A 74 32.83 40.66 -5.19
N THR A 75 32.89 39.58 -4.39
CA THR A 75 31.91 39.30 -3.33
C THR A 75 32.19 40.19 -2.12
N ASN A 76 31.13 40.82 -1.59
CA ASN A 76 31.21 41.61 -0.37
C ASN A 76 31.83 40.78 0.78
N ASN A 77 32.74 41.37 1.56
CA ASN A 77 33.39 40.72 2.70
C ASN A 77 32.41 40.25 3.80
N GLN A 78 31.16 40.71 3.79
CA GLN A 78 30.09 40.28 4.69
C GLN A 78 29.15 39.23 4.07
N ASP A 79 29.28 38.92 2.78
CA ASP A 79 28.56 37.81 2.15
C ASP A 79 29.32 36.49 2.40
N TYR A 80 29.31 36.09 3.66
CA TYR A 80 30.04 34.92 4.14
C TYR A 80 29.59 33.65 3.41
N ALA A 81 28.30 33.49 3.14
CA ALA A 81 27.77 32.29 2.49
C ALA A 81 28.40 32.08 1.10
N LYS A 82 28.43 33.14 0.27
CA LYS A 82 29.03 33.06 -1.06
C LYS A 82 30.55 32.84 -1.02
N ARG A 83 31.23 33.46 -0.06
CA ARG A 83 32.68 33.29 0.13
C ARG A 83 33.03 31.87 0.57
N ILE A 84 32.29 31.32 1.54
CA ILE A 84 32.42 29.93 1.99
C ILE A 84 32.22 28.97 0.82
N GLU A 85 31.17 29.16 0.01
CA GLU A 85 30.90 28.35 -1.17
C GLU A 85 32.08 28.35 -2.15
N CYS A 86 32.66 29.52 -2.44
CA CYS A 86 33.81 29.61 -3.35
C CYS A 86 35.04 28.86 -2.82
N TYR A 87 35.38 29.02 -1.54
CA TYR A 87 36.51 28.30 -0.96
C TYR A 87 36.26 26.79 -0.86
N GLN A 88 35.04 26.37 -0.55
CA GLN A 88 34.65 24.94 -0.56
C GLN A 88 34.77 24.34 -1.96
N ASN A 89 34.38 25.07 -3.01
CA ASN A 89 34.55 24.62 -4.38
C ASN A 89 36.03 24.54 -4.79
N LEU A 90 36.86 25.51 -4.40
CA LEU A 90 38.31 25.44 -4.63
C LEU A 90 38.94 24.24 -3.89
N LEU A 91 38.50 23.96 -2.66
CA LEU A 91 38.95 22.79 -1.89
C LEU A 91 38.51 21.48 -2.54
N ALA A 92 37.26 21.38 -2.99
CA ALA A 92 36.75 20.21 -3.70
C ALA A 92 37.52 19.99 -5.01
N MET A 93 37.82 21.05 -5.74
CA MET A 93 38.63 21.01 -6.96
C MET A 93 40.05 20.51 -6.66
N LYS A 94 40.67 21.00 -5.59
CA LYS A 94 41.98 20.56 -5.10
C LYS A 94 41.98 19.07 -4.72
N LEU A 95 40.98 18.60 -3.98
CA LEU A 95 40.81 17.18 -3.63
C LEU A 95 40.64 16.28 -4.88
N ARG A 96 39.87 16.73 -5.88
CA ARG A 96 39.63 15.95 -7.09
C ARG A 96 40.89 15.76 -7.94
N LEU A 97 41.72 16.80 -8.00
CA LEU A 97 42.81 16.93 -8.96
C LEU A 97 44.19 16.59 -8.39
N SER A 98 44.36 16.55 -7.07
CA SER A 98 45.62 16.21 -6.42
C SER A 98 45.91 14.71 -6.48
N ASP A 99 47.20 14.36 -6.42
CA ASP A 99 47.71 12.97 -6.39
C ASP A 99 47.27 12.10 -7.58
N ARG A 100 47.09 12.73 -8.75
CA ARG A 100 46.76 12.06 -10.01
C ARG A 100 47.97 12.02 -10.93
N PHE A 101 47.96 11.09 -11.89
CA PHE A 101 49.06 10.94 -12.86
C PHE A 101 49.27 12.20 -13.74
N TYR A 102 48.28 13.08 -13.82
CA TYR A 102 48.31 14.33 -14.56
C TYR A 102 48.49 15.58 -13.68
N SER A 103 48.65 15.46 -12.35
CA SER A 103 48.70 16.63 -11.45
C SER A 103 49.86 17.59 -11.76
N GLN A 104 50.98 17.08 -12.28
CA GLN A 104 52.11 17.93 -12.70
C GLN A 104 51.74 18.93 -13.81
N GLU A 105 50.80 18.55 -14.67
CA GLU A 105 50.32 19.38 -15.78
C GLU A 105 49.49 20.59 -15.31
N ILE A 106 49.01 20.56 -14.06
CA ILE A 106 48.21 21.61 -13.43
C ILE A 106 48.89 22.19 -12.19
N SER A 107 50.23 22.12 -12.14
CA SER A 107 51.04 22.65 -11.03
C SER A 107 50.77 24.13 -10.72
N PHE A 108 50.31 24.93 -11.70
CA PHE A 108 49.89 26.33 -11.48
C PHE A 108 48.71 26.44 -10.48
N PHE A 109 47.80 25.48 -10.49
CA PHE A 109 46.68 25.40 -9.55
C PHE A 109 47.13 24.70 -8.27
N ASP A 110 47.82 23.56 -8.42
CA ASP A 110 48.20 22.75 -7.28
C ASP A 110 49.18 23.43 -6.32
N ASN A 111 50.11 24.23 -6.84
CA ASN A 111 51.06 24.99 -6.03
C ASN A 111 50.45 26.26 -5.42
N LYS A 112 49.39 26.80 -6.03
CA LYS A 112 48.72 28.01 -5.54
C LYS A 112 47.84 27.72 -4.33
N TYR A 113 47.13 26.59 -4.35
CA TYR A 113 46.19 26.21 -3.31
C TYR A 113 46.73 25.08 -2.43
N ASP A 114 47.05 25.44 -1.19
CA ASP A 114 47.35 24.49 -0.14
C ASP A 114 46.06 24.00 0.54
N PHE A 115 45.97 22.69 0.79
CA PHE A 115 44.79 22.06 1.42
C PHE A 115 44.47 22.69 2.78
N THR A 116 45.47 22.81 3.63
CA THR A 116 45.30 23.34 4.99
C THR A 116 44.95 24.82 4.97
N LYS A 117 45.55 25.63 4.08
CA LYS A 117 45.19 27.05 3.94
C LYS A 117 43.76 27.26 3.42
N LEU A 118 43.28 26.40 2.51
CA LEU A 118 41.89 26.45 2.07
C LEU A 118 40.92 26.10 3.20
N GLN A 119 41.22 25.04 3.97
CA GLN A 119 40.45 24.68 5.17
C GLN A 119 40.45 25.80 6.22
N GLU A 120 41.61 26.42 6.48
CA GLU A 120 41.74 27.57 7.37
C GLU A 120 40.91 28.77 6.87
N SER A 121 40.92 29.03 5.55
CA SER A 121 40.13 30.11 4.94
C SER A 121 38.63 29.86 5.11
N ILE A 122 38.15 28.64 4.88
CA ILE A 122 36.74 28.26 5.11
C ILE A 122 36.38 28.43 6.59
N ALA A 123 37.24 27.94 7.50
CA ALA A 123 37.03 28.06 8.93
C ALA A 123 36.97 29.53 9.39
N LYS A 124 37.82 30.39 8.84
CA LYS A 124 37.81 31.84 9.09
C LYS A 124 36.49 32.48 8.64
N GLU A 125 35.98 32.15 7.45
CA GLU A 125 34.71 32.73 6.99
C GLU A 125 33.53 32.29 7.88
N TYR A 126 33.49 31.02 8.32
CA TYR A 126 32.51 30.55 9.31
C TYR A 126 32.65 31.26 10.67
N TYR A 127 33.90 31.48 11.13
CA TYR A 127 34.22 32.21 12.36
C TYR A 127 33.69 33.64 12.31
N ASP A 128 33.99 34.37 11.24
CA ASP A 128 33.58 35.76 11.05
C ASP A 128 32.06 35.86 10.90
N TYR A 129 31.42 34.91 10.22
CA TYR A 129 29.97 34.85 10.12
C TYR A 129 29.29 34.61 11.46
N GLY A 130 29.80 33.67 12.27
CA GLY A 130 29.28 33.46 13.63
C GLY A 130 29.42 34.72 14.50
N ASN A 131 30.50 35.48 14.33
CA ASN A 131 30.74 36.73 15.05
C ASN A 131 29.84 37.88 14.59
N SER A 132 29.43 37.91 13.32
CA SER A 132 28.54 38.95 12.81
C SER A 132 27.11 38.84 13.35
N ILE A 133 26.71 37.68 13.88
CA ILE A 133 25.39 37.45 14.46
C ILE A 133 25.38 37.86 15.94
N THR A 134 24.47 38.76 16.31
CA THR A 134 24.18 39.10 17.71
C THR A 134 23.41 37.97 18.39
N GLY A 135 23.90 37.47 19.52
CA GLY A 135 23.23 36.41 20.29
C GLY A 135 22.22 36.96 21.28
N THR A 136 20.95 37.04 20.88
CA THR A 136 19.84 37.61 21.68
C THR A 136 18.89 36.56 22.24
N ASP A 137 18.79 35.40 21.60
CA ASP A 137 17.78 34.38 21.85
C ASP A 137 18.30 32.98 21.52
N SER A 138 17.50 31.95 21.85
CA SER A 138 17.85 30.55 21.57
C SER A 138 18.15 30.31 20.08
N LYS A 139 17.39 30.91 19.17
CA LYS A 139 17.57 30.73 17.71
C LYS A 139 18.90 31.29 17.21
N SER A 140 19.26 32.50 17.61
CA SER A 140 20.51 33.16 17.23
C SER A 140 21.72 32.40 17.80
N TYR A 141 21.69 31.96 19.06
CA TYR A 141 22.76 31.13 19.61
C TYR A 141 22.87 29.76 18.93
N ARG A 142 21.75 29.15 18.51
CA ARG A 142 21.77 27.90 17.72
C ARG A 142 22.48 28.10 16.38
N ILE A 143 22.18 29.18 15.68
CA ILE A 143 22.83 29.51 14.39
C ILE A 143 24.32 29.76 14.60
N LYS A 144 24.70 30.53 15.62
CA LYS A 144 26.11 30.75 15.97
C LYS A 144 26.85 29.44 16.25
N ALA A 145 26.26 28.57 17.07
CA ALA A 145 26.84 27.27 17.38
C ALA A 145 27.03 26.41 16.12
N ASP A 146 26.04 26.36 15.22
CA ASP A 146 26.15 25.65 13.95
C ASP A 146 27.28 26.20 13.06
N LEU A 147 27.40 27.52 12.92
CA LEU A 147 28.47 28.16 12.15
C LEU A 147 29.85 27.87 12.73
N TYR A 148 30.03 28.04 14.04
CA TYR A 148 31.32 27.74 14.68
C TYR A 148 31.66 26.25 14.60
N LYS A 149 30.68 25.36 14.73
CA LYS A 149 30.89 23.92 14.56
C LYS A 149 31.38 23.58 13.16
N LYS A 150 30.71 24.10 12.13
CA LYS A 150 31.10 23.90 10.72
C LYS A 150 32.50 24.43 10.45
N GLY A 151 32.87 25.58 11.01
CA GLY A 151 34.23 26.10 10.89
C GLY A 151 35.26 25.22 11.61
N PHE A 152 34.96 24.78 12.84
CA PHE A 152 35.83 23.92 13.64
C PHE A 152 36.08 22.55 12.98
N GLU A 153 35.07 21.98 12.32
CA GLU A 153 35.19 20.75 11.53
C GLU A 153 36.13 20.90 10.32
N GLN A 154 36.37 22.12 9.83
CA GLN A 154 37.33 22.40 8.76
C GLN A 154 38.74 22.62 9.31
N TYR A 155 38.87 23.50 10.30
CA TYR A 155 40.14 23.86 10.90
C TYR A 155 39.93 24.54 12.26
N ASN A 156 40.81 24.29 13.24
CA ASN A 156 40.74 24.94 14.55
C ASN A 156 41.27 26.39 14.48
N TYR A 157 40.52 27.26 13.81
CA TYR A 157 40.88 28.65 13.62
C TYR A 157 40.69 29.46 14.92
N LYS A 158 41.79 30.00 15.45
CA LYS A 158 41.79 30.81 16.69
C LYS A 158 41.12 30.09 17.87
N ASN A 159 40.01 30.63 18.36
CA ASN A 159 39.24 30.13 19.50
C ASN A 159 37.86 29.59 19.08
N ILE A 160 37.70 29.15 17.83
CA ILE A 160 36.41 28.73 17.26
C ILE A 160 35.74 27.61 18.07
N GLU A 161 36.52 26.66 18.58
CA GLU A 161 36.02 25.57 19.44
C GLU A 161 35.39 26.12 20.73
N SER A 162 36.05 27.08 21.37
CA SER A 162 35.54 27.75 22.58
C SER A 162 34.26 28.53 22.28
N LEU A 163 34.20 29.22 21.13
CA LEU A 163 33.00 29.95 20.70
C LEU A 163 31.83 29.00 20.41
N TYR A 164 32.08 27.86 19.77
CA TYR A 164 31.09 26.80 19.58
C TYR A 164 30.53 26.32 20.93
N ASN A 165 31.41 25.92 21.85
CA ASN A 165 31.00 25.40 23.16
C ASN A 165 30.19 26.44 23.96
N ASN A 166 30.61 27.71 23.95
CA ASN A 166 29.91 28.79 24.62
C ASN A 166 28.54 29.09 23.98
N ALA A 167 28.47 29.17 22.64
CA ALA A 167 27.23 29.41 21.93
C ALA A 167 26.24 28.26 22.11
N ASN A 168 26.71 27.01 22.02
CA ASN A 168 25.89 25.82 22.20
C ASN A 168 25.32 25.73 23.63
N LYS A 169 26.16 26.00 24.65
CA LYS A 169 25.71 26.08 26.04
C LYS A 169 24.64 27.15 26.24
N LYS A 170 24.83 28.34 25.65
CA LYS A 170 23.84 29.44 25.71
C LYS A 170 22.53 29.09 24.99
N TYR A 171 22.62 28.44 23.83
CA TYR A 171 21.46 27.92 23.12
C TYR A 171 20.65 26.97 24.01
N MET A 172 21.28 25.95 24.58
CA MET A 172 20.61 24.96 25.43
C MET A 172 19.94 25.61 26.65
N GLN A 173 20.61 26.57 27.29
CA GLN A 173 20.07 27.31 28.43
C GLN A 173 18.81 28.13 28.08
N LEU A 174 18.83 28.83 26.94
CA LEU A 174 17.72 29.68 26.51
C LEU A 174 16.57 28.84 25.96
N ALA A 175 16.85 27.84 25.12
CA ALA A 175 15.84 26.96 24.56
C ALA A 175 15.08 26.20 25.66
N ALA A 176 15.79 25.68 26.67
CA ALA A 176 15.16 25.02 27.80
C ALA A 176 14.25 25.98 28.59
N LYS A 177 14.67 27.24 28.75
CA LYS A 177 13.84 28.28 29.38
C LYS A 177 12.58 28.56 28.57
N ASP A 178 12.72 28.78 27.26
CA ASP A 178 11.61 29.08 26.36
C ASP A 178 10.56 27.97 26.39
N TYR A 179 10.99 26.70 26.27
CA TYR A 179 10.11 25.54 26.33
C TYR A 179 9.44 25.37 27.71
N TYR A 180 10.18 25.60 28.79
CA TYR A 180 9.63 25.49 30.14
C TYR A 180 8.55 26.55 30.41
N ASP A 181 8.78 27.79 30.00
CA ASP A 181 7.81 28.87 30.15
C ASP A 181 6.58 28.65 29.25
N GLN A 182 6.79 28.13 28.03
CA GLN A 182 5.70 27.68 27.17
C GLN A 182 4.88 26.55 27.81
N GLY A 183 5.53 25.54 28.41
CA GLY A 183 4.87 24.45 29.12
C GLY A 183 4.01 24.95 30.28
N LYS A 184 4.49 25.95 31.03
CA LYS A 184 3.71 26.60 32.09
C LYS A 184 2.46 27.30 31.55
N MET A 185 2.59 28.06 30.47
CA MET A 185 1.44 28.73 29.84
C MET A 185 0.40 27.72 29.34
N LEU A 186 0.84 26.66 28.65
CA LEU A 186 -0.04 25.63 28.10
C LEU A 186 -0.77 24.87 29.23
N ALA A 187 -0.08 24.58 30.33
CA ALA A 187 -0.68 23.94 31.50
C ALA A 187 -1.75 24.83 32.14
N GLN A 188 -1.53 26.16 32.22
CA GLN A 188 -2.52 27.12 32.71
C GLN A 188 -3.76 27.21 31.81
N GLN A 189 -3.59 27.03 30.50
CA GLN A 189 -4.68 26.99 29.52
C GLN A 189 -5.42 25.64 29.50
N GLY A 190 -4.99 24.65 30.29
CA GLY A 190 -5.55 23.30 30.29
C GLY A 190 -5.14 22.45 29.08
N ASN A 191 -4.22 22.92 28.24
CA ASN A 191 -3.68 22.14 27.13
C ASN A 191 -2.55 21.22 27.61
N TYR A 192 -2.94 20.21 28.39
CA TYR A 192 -1.98 19.37 29.11
C TYR A 192 -1.09 18.53 28.20
N LYS A 193 -1.56 18.07 27.03
CA LYS A 193 -0.71 17.33 26.09
C LYS A 193 0.44 18.19 25.58
N ALA A 194 0.13 19.38 25.08
CA ALA A 194 1.14 20.30 24.58
C ALA A 194 2.06 20.80 25.71
N ALA A 195 1.52 20.97 26.92
CA ALA A 195 2.32 21.31 28.09
C ALA A 195 3.35 20.21 28.41
N ALA A 196 2.92 18.94 28.39
CA ALA A 196 3.82 17.81 28.61
C ALA A 196 4.95 17.78 27.58
N ASP A 197 4.62 17.95 26.30
CA ASP A 197 5.60 17.98 25.21
C ASP A 197 6.60 19.14 25.37
N ALA A 198 6.13 20.33 25.76
CA ALA A 198 7.00 21.47 26.01
C ALA A 198 7.94 21.23 27.19
N PHE A 199 7.47 20.66 28.30
CA PHE A 199 8.35 20.28 29.42
C PHE A 199 9.35 19.19 29.03
N ASN A 200 8.93 18.21 28.22
CA ASN A 200 9.85 17.19 27.70
C ASN A 200 10.96 17.82 26.86
N ASN A 201 10.62 18.72 25.92
CA ASN A 201 11.60 19.44 25.10
C ASN A 201 12.57 20.28 25.94
N ALA A 202 12.09 20.90 27.03
CA ALA A 202 12.94 21.64 27.96
C ALA A 202 13.97 20.73 28.64
N SER A 203 13.59 19.50 28.99
CA SER A 203 14.49 18.50 29.56
C SER A 203 15.49 17.99 28.52
N GLU A 204 15.01 17.57 27.35
CA GLU A 204 15.83 16.99 26.28
C GLU A 204 16.93 17.96 25.80
N VAL A 205 16.58 19.22 25.52
CA VAL A 205 17.56 20.19 25.03
C VAL A 205 18.62 20.54 26.08
N TYR A 206 18.28 20.43 27.36
CA TYR A 206 19.17 20.74 28.47
C TYR A 206 19.94 19.53 28.99
N GLN A 207 19.56 18.31 28.59
CA GLN A 207 20.13 17.04 29.07
C GLN A 207 21.67 17.04 29.09
N PRO A 208 22.39 17.57 28.06
CA PRO A 208 23.86 17.61 28.09
C PRO A 208 24.45 18.48 29.21
N LEU A 209 23.67 19.43 29.74
CA LEU A 209 24.04 20.32 30.84
C LEU A 209 23.51 19.83 32.21
N GLY A 210 22.79 18.70 32.23
CA GLY A 210 22.15 18.13 33.42
C GLY A 210 20.63 18.23 33.37
N LYS A 211 19.99 18.38 34.54
CA LYS A 211 18.53 18.46 34.65
C LYS A 211 18.05 19.91 34.59
N TYR A 212 17.04 20.18 33.76
CA TYR A 212 16.40 21.50 33.74
C TYR A 212 15.23 21.56 34.71
N LYS A 213 15.47 22.13 35.90
CA LYS A 213 14.44 22.33 36.94
C LYS A 213 13.67 21.02 37.21
N ASP A 214 12.34 21.09 37.26
CA ASP A 214 11.39 20.01 37.45
C ASP A 214 10.70 19.58 36.14
N SER A 215 11.29 19.85 34.98
CA SER A 215 10.66 19.62 33.67
C SER A 215 10.22 18.17 33.45
N ASP A 216 11.05 17.18 33.80
CA ASP A 216 10.68 15.75 33.70
C ASP A 216 9.41 15.43 34.50
N LYS A 217 9.33 15.95 35.73
CA LYS A 217 8.19 15.75 36.62
C LYS A 217 6.94 16.42 36.04
N LEU A 218 7.06 17.67 35.60
CA LEU A 218 5.94 18.42 35.02
C LEU A 218 5.47 17.81 33.70
N SER A 219 6.36 17.23 32.89
CA SER A 219 6.00 16.47 31.70
C SER A 219 5.07 15.31 32.05
N ILE A 220 5.50 14.44 32.97
CA ILE A 220 4.72 13.28 33.43
C ILE A 220 3.40 13.70 34.09
N GLU A 221 3.39 14.76 34.89
CA GLU A 221 2.18 15.26 35.55
C GLU A 221 1.14 15.78 34.55
N ASN A 222 1.56 16.52 33.53
CA ASN A 222 0.65 17.04 32.51
C ASN A 222 0.16 15.92 31.57
N ASP A 223 1.03 15.00 31.17
CA ASP A 223 0.60 13.85 30.37
C ASP A 223 -0.43 13.00 31.14
N ARG A 224 -0.23 12.81 32.46
CA ARG A 224 -1.24 12.19 33.33
C ARG A 224 -2.56 12.95 33.33
N LYS A 225 -2.54 14.26 33.49
CA LYS A 225 -3.79 15.08 33.45
C LYS A 225 -4.50 14.96 32.11
N HIS A 226 -3.76 14.95 31.00
CA HIS A 226 -4.32 14.74 29.67
C HIS A 226 -4.99 13.37 29.54
N CYS A 227 -4.28 12.30 29.92
CA CYS A 227 -4.82 10.95 29.94
C CYS A 227 -6.05 10.82 30.85
N THR A 228 -6.05 11.47 32.01
CA THR A 228 -7.21 11.53 32.91
C THR A 228 -8.41 12.16 32.21
N GLN A 229 -8.23 13.32 31.55
CA GLN A 229 -9.33 14.00 30.84
C GLN A 229 -9.91 13.14 29.70
N GLN A 230 -9.06 12.50 28.91
CA GLN A 230 -9.52 11.60 27.84
C GLN A 230 -10.28 10.40 28.42
N ALA A 231 -9.76 9.82 29.49
CA ALA A 231 -10.39 8.70 30.16
C ALA A 231 -11.74 9.09 30.80
N GLU A 232 -11.81 10.25 31.46
CA GLU A 232 -13.04 10.81 32.03
C GLU A 232 -14.11 11.04 30.96
N ASN A 233 -13.76 11.73 29.87
CA ASN A 233 -14.69 11.99 28.77
C ASN A 233 -15.28 10.69 28.18
N ALA A 234 -14.42 9.70 27.90
CA ALA A 234 -14.88 8.41 27.36
C ALA A 234 -15.73 7.64 28.38
N TYR A 235 -15.36 7.68 29.66
CA TYR A 235 -16.11 7.02 30.72
C TYR A 235 -17.49 7.66 30.95
N GLU A 236 -17.58 8.98 30.89
CA GLU A 236 -18.85 9.72 30.99
C GLU A 236 -19.77 9.44 29.79
N GLN A 237 -19.22 9.41 28.57
CA GLN A 237 -19.95 8.99 27.37
C GLN A 237 -20.51 7.58 27.52
N ALA A 238 -19.69 6.64 28.02
CA ALA A 238 -20.11 5.28 28.31
C ALA A 238 -21.27 5.26 29.32
N GLN A 239 -21.17 6.02 30.41
CA GLN A 239 -22.22 6.10 31.44
C GLN A 239 -23.52 6.70 30.90
N GLN A 240 -23.45 7.75 30.08
CA GLN A 240 -24.63 8.38 29.48
C GLN A 240 -25.33 7.43 28.52
N LEU A 241 -24.58 6.77 27.64
CA LEU A 241 -25.13 5.79 26.70
C LEU A 241 -25.70 4.57 27.44
N ALA A 242 -25.00 4.06 28.46
CA ALA A 242 -25.44 2.91 29.26
C ALA A 242 -26.81 3.12 29.92
N ARG A 243 -27.17 4.35 30.31
CA ARG A 243 -28.47 4.68 30.91
C ARG A 243 -29.66 4.56 29.95
N THR A 244 -29.40 4.63 28.64
CA THR A 244 -30.44 4.63 27.59
C THR A 244 -30.32 3.43 26.65
N ALA A 245 -29.26 2.65 26.77
CA ALA A 245 -29.03 1.45 25.97
C ALA A 245 -30.10 0.40 26.26
N THR A 246 -30.79 -0.03 25.20
CA THR A 246 -31.81 -1.09 25.23
C THR A 246 -31.53 -2.18 24.20
N ARG A 247 -30.62 -1.92 23.26
CA ARG A 247 -30.27 -2.80 22.14
C ARG A 247 -28.84 -3.34 22.31
N ARG A 248 -28.58 -4.56 21.82
CA ARG A 248 -27.27 -5.23 21.89
C ARG A 248 -26.17 -4.39 21.25
N TYR A 249 -26.41 -3.74 20.10
CA TYR A 249 -25.40 -2.87 19.48
C TYR A 249 -25.05 -1.67 20.35
N GLN A 250 -26.01 -1.10 21.08
CA GLN A 250 -25.75 0.02 21.99
C GLN A 250 -24.87 -0.46 23.15
N PHE A 251 -25.10 -1.66 23.69
CA PHE A 251 -24.20 -2.23 24.69
C PHE A 251 -22.78 -2.48 24.14
N ARG A 252 -22.64 -2.89 22.87
CA ARG A 252 -21.32 -2.99 22.22
C ARG A 252 -20.63 -1.63 22.15
N GLU A 253 -21.35 -0.57 21.82
CA GLU A 253 -20.85 0.80 21.78
C GLU A 253 -20.47 1.31 23.19
N VAL A 254 -21.29 1.05 24.21
CA VAL A 254 -20.96 1.32 25.63
C VAL A 254 -19.65 0.63 26.02
N ALA A 255 -19.49 -0.64 25.65
CA ALA A 255 -18.27 -1.39 25.93
C ALA A 255 -17.03 -0.76 25.28
N GLN A 256 -17.17 -0.24 24.05
CA GLN A 256 -16.08 0.45 23.34
C GLN A 256 -15.68 1.76 24.05
N TYR A 257 -16.65 2.54 24.55
CA TYR A 257 -16.35 3.77 25.30
C TYR A 257 -15.62 3.46 26.62
N TYR A 258 -16.06 2.46 27.38
CA TYR A 258 -15.34 2.01 28.58
C TYR A 258 -13.95 1.47 28.26
N ALA A 259 -13.79 0.69 27.18
CA ALA A 259 -12.48 0.22 26.74
C ALA A 259 -11.55 1.38 26.34
N SER A 260 -12.10 2.42 25.71
CA SER A 260 -11.38 3.64 25.36
C SER A 260 -10.90 4.39 26.60
N ALA A 261 -11.76 4.51 27.62
CA ALA A 261 -11.38 5.11 28.90
C ALA A 261 -10.24 4.34 29.59
N ALA A 262 -10.32 3.01 29.62
CA ALA A 262 -9.27 2.17 30.16
C ALA A 262 -7.95 2.29 29.37
N SER A 263 -8.04 2.35 28.04
CA SER A 263 -6.86 2.46 27.17
C SER A 263 -6.17 3.81 27.30
N ALA A 264 -6.93 4.90 27.40
CA ALA A 264 -6.39 6.26 27.50
C ALA A 264 -5.51 6.46 28.76
N TYR A 265 -5.82 5.76 29.85
CA TYR A 265 -5.10 5.89 31.12
C TYR A 265 -4.10 4.76 31.40
N ARG A 266 -3.96 3.78 30.49
CA ARG A 266 -3.26 2.51 30.74
C ARG A 266 -1.84 2.67 31.30
N GLN A 267 -1.08 3.68 30.84
CA GLN A 267 0.29 3.88 31.32
C GLN A 267 0.37 4.30 32.79
N TYR A 268 -0.72 4.84 33.34
CA TYR A 268 -0.82 5.31 34.72
C TYR A 268 -1.61 4.36 35.62
N GLY A 269 -1.96 3.17 35.11
CA GLY A 269 -2.70 2.14 35.82
C GLY A 269 -4.15 2.00 35.35
N SER A 270 -5.01 1.56 36.26
CA SER A 270 -6.42 1.34 35.97
C SER A 270 -7.22 2.63 36.14
N PHE A 271 -8.05 2.96 35.14
CA PHE A 271 -9.01 4.05 35.27
C PHE A 271 -10.33 3.52 35.85
N ARG A 272 -10.54 3.73 37.16
CA ARG A 272 -11.74 3.26 37.89
C ARG A 272 -11.98 1.77 37.61
N ASP A 273 -13.21 1.39 37.31
CA ASP A 273 -13.65 0.04 36.91
C ASP A 273 -13.86 -0.11 35.39
N ALA A 274 -13.25 0.76 34.56
CA ALA A 274 -13.52 0.83 33.12
C ALA A 274 -13.32 -0.52 32.39
N ASN A 275 -12.28 -1.29 32.71
CA ASN A 275 -12.08 -2.63 32.13
C ASN A 275 -13.24 -3.58 32.48
N PHE A 276 -13.66 -3.58 33.74
CA PHE A 276 -14.76 -4.44 34.20
C PHE A 276 -16.08 -4.07 33.52
N GLN A 277 -16.37 -2.77 33.39
CA GLN A 277 -17.57 -2.29 32.70
C GLN A 277 -17.51 -2.60 31.19
N ALA A 278 -16.36 -2.45 30.55
CA ALA A 278 -16.17 -2.83 29.15
C ALA A 278 -16.51 -4.32 28.94
N ASP A 279 -15.98 -5.21 29.79
CA ASP A 279 -16.25 -6.64 29.71
C ASP A 279 -17.72 -6.98 30.00
N LYS A 280 -18.33 -6.30 30.98
CA LYS A 280 -19.76 -6.45 31.29
C LYS A 280 -20.62 -6.13 30.07
N TYR A 281 -20.46 -4.93 29.48
CA TYR A 281 -21.27 -4.50 28.35
C TYR A 281 -20.92 -5.23 27.06
N LYS A 282 -19.69 -5.74 26.91
CA LYS A 282 -19.33 -6.64 25.81
C LYS A 282 -20.13 -7.94 25.87
N ARG A 283 -20.36 -8.50 27.07
CA ARG A 283 -21.23 -9.67 27.26
C ARG A 283 -22.70 -9.33 27.02
N GLU A 284 -23.18 -8.19 27.52
CA GLU A 284 -24.55 -7.73 27.29
C GLU A 284 -24.81 -7.41 25.81
N GLY A 285 -23.78 -7.04 25.06
CA GLY A 285 -23.83 -6.79 23.62
C GLY A 285 -23.77 -8.04 22.75
N LYS A 286 -23.73 -9.25 23.32
CA LYS A 286 -23.80 -10.52 22.56
C LYS A 286 -25.23 -10.85 22.15
N VAL A 287 -25.39 -11.37 20.95
CA VAL A 287 -26.61 -12.02 20.46
C VAL A 287 -26.46 -13.52 20.65
N LYS A 288 -27.30 -14.09 21.51
CA LYS A 288 -27.32 -15.52 21.79
C LYS A 288 -28.10 -16.27 20.72
N VAL A 289 -27.43 -17.14 19.97
CA VAL A 289 -28.01 -17.87 18.84
C VAL A 289 -28.09 -19.36 19.15
N TYR A 290 -29.26 -19.95 18.94
CA TYR A 290 -29.43 -21.41 18.92
C TYR A 290 -29.70 -21.89 17.50
N TYR A 291 -28.85 -22.78 16.99
CA TYR A 291 -29.07 -23.42 15.69
C TYR A 291 -29.82 -24.74 15.86
N ASN A 292 -31.10 -24.72 15.50
CA ASN A 292 -32.06 -25.81 15.66
C ASN A 292 -32.20 -26.65 14.37
N SER A 293 -31.07 -27.11 13.83
CA SER A 293 -31.05 -28.12 12.77
C SER A 293 -29.75 -28.93 12.82
N SER A 294 -29.79 -30.17 12.33
CA SER A 294 -28.59 -30.96 12.03
C SER A 294 -28.07 -30.70 10.62
N GLU A 295 -28.95 -30.30 9.70
CA GLU A 295 -28.59 -30.01 8.31
C GLU A 295 -27.68 -28.77 8.25
N LEU A 296 -26.62 -28.85 7.44
CA LEU A 296 -25.72 -27.74 7.13
C LEU A 296 -25.12 -27.04 8.37
N LYS A 297 -25.14 -27.69 9.53
CA LYS A 297 -24.80 -27.08 10.83
C LYS A 297 -23.44 -26.39 10.83
N SER A 298 -22.37 -27.11 10.47
CA SER A 298 -21.02 -26.53 10.45
C SER A 298 -20.94 -25.31 9.55
N TYR A 299 -21.49 -25.42 8.34
CA TYR A 299 -21.47 -24.34 7.35
C TYR A 299 -22.17 -23.08 7.86
N VAL A 300 -23.39 -23.23 8.39
CA VAL A 300 -24.16 -22.10 8.91
C VAL A 300 -23.52 -21.50 10.16
N THR A 301 -23.03 -22.34 11.09
CA THR A 301 -22.36 -21.83 12.30
C THR A 301 -21.07 -21.07 11.98
N ASP A 302 -20.32 -21.52 10.96
CA ASP A 302 -19.10 -20.84 10.53
C ASP A 302 -19.41 -19.44 9.96
N LEU A 303 -20.46 -19.33 9.13
CA LEU A 303 -20.90 -18.04 8.57
C LEU A 303 -21.38 -17.06 9.66
N LEU A 304 -22.09 -17.58 10.66
CA LEU A 304 -22.59 -16.84 11.83
C LEU A 304 -21.51 -16.56 12.89
N SER A 305 -20.28 -17.08 12.75
CA SER A 305 -19.21 -16.90 13.73
C SER A 305 -18.67 -15.46 13.73
N LYS A 306 -19.37 -14.57 14.42
CA LYS A 306 -19.01 -13.16 14.61
C LYS A 306 -18.72 -12.86 16.07
N ASP A 307 -17.90 -11.84 16.31
CA ASP A 307 -17.50 -11.40 17.65
C ASP A 307 -18.67 -10.90 18.52
N PHE A 308 -19.82 -10.56 17.92
CA PHE A 308 -21.05 -10.22 18.62
C PHE A 308 -22.05 -11.39 18.74
N ILE A 309 -21.76 -12.56 18.15
CA ILE A 309 -22.61 -13.75 18.26
C ILE A 309 -22.03 -14.68 19.34
N GLU A 310 -22.93 -15.35 20.08
CA GLU A 310 -22.61 -16.39 21.04
C GLU A 310 -23.55 -17.57 20.81
N PHE A 311 -23.01 -18.76 20.53
CA PHE A 311 -23.83 -19.94 20.32
C PHE A 311 -24.24 -20.58 21.64
N VAL A 312 -25.55 -20.74 21.85
CA VAL A 312 -26.09 -21.46 23.01
C VAL A 312 -26.36 -22.90 22.59
N ILE A 313 -25.68 -23.87 23.19
CA ILE A 313 -25.76 -25.29 22.79
C ILE A 313 -26.65 -26.09 23.73
N TYR A 314 -26.53 -25.86 25.05
CA TYR A 314 -27.12 -26.73 26.07
C TYR A 314 -28.45 -26.24 26.62
N GLN A 315 -28.78 -24.96 26.44
CA GLN A 315 -29.99 -24.34 27.01
C GLN A 315 -30.70 -23.46 25.96
N PRO A 316 -31.43 -24.05 25.01
CA PRO A 316 -32.10 -23.31 23.93
C PRO A 316 -32.97 -22.15 24.40
N GLY A 317 -33.59 -22.26 25.58
CA GLY A 317 -34.41 -21.20 26.18
C GLY A 317 -33.66 -19.91 26.57
N GLN A 318 -32.32 -19.90 26.49
CA GLN A 318 -31.51 -18.69 26.69
C GLN A 318 -31.13 -17.99 25.38
N ALA A 319 -31.53 -18.54 24.23
CA ALA A 319 -31.25 -17.93 22.94
C ALA A 319 -32.13 -16.70 22.71
N ASP A 320 -31.51 -15.63 22.24
CA ASP A 320 -32.22 -14.46 21.72
C ASP A 320 -32.87 -14.78 20.37
N VAL A 321 -32.20 -15.61 19.56
CA VAL A 321 -32.63 -16.01 18.22
C VAL A 321 -32.42 -17.51 18.04
N THR A 322 -33.46 -18.21 17.60
CA THR A 322 -33.40 -19.60 17.15
C THR A 322 -33.41 -19.62 15.63
N ILE A 323 -32.42 -20.24 15.01
CA ILE A 323 -32.29 -20.38 13.55
C ILE A 323 -32.50 -21.84 13.18
N ARG A 324 -33.32 -22.10 12.16
CA ARG A 324 -33.57 -23.41 11.59
C ARG A 324 -33.35 -23.35 10.08
N VAL A 325 -32.59 -24.29 9.56
CA VAL A 325 -32.46 -24.51 8.11
C VAL A 325 -32.89 -25.94 7.83
N THR A 326 -33.86 -26.10 6.94
CA THR A 326 -34.38 -27.39 6.50
C THR A 326 -34.17 -27.55 5.00
N THR A 327 -33.92 -28.79 4.58
CA THR A 327 -33.68 -29.11 3.16
C THR A 327 -34.59 -30.25 2.72
N ASN A 328 -35.33 -30.05 1.63
CA ASN A 328 -36.17 -31.08 1.02
C ASN A 328 -35.68 -31.41 -0.40
N VAL A 329 -35.67 -32.69 -0.76
CA VAL A 329 -35.19 -33.18 -2.06
C VAL A 329 -36.30 -33.91 -2.78
N GLU A 330 -36.73 -33.35 -3.90
CA GLU A 330 -37.68 -33.97 -4.81
C GLU A 330 -36.97 -34.45 -6.08
N PHE A 331 -37.09 -35.73 -6.38
CA PHE A 331 -36.53 -36.33 -7.60
C PHE A 331 -37.67 -36.86 -8.47
N SER A 332 -37.64 -36.51 -9.75
CA SER A 332 -38.60 -36.97 -10.74
C SER A 332 -37.86 -37.55 -11.94
N ASP A 333 -38.13 -38.83 -12.20
CA ASP A 333 -37.89 -39.43 -13.52
C ASP A 333 -39.00 -38.92 -14.44
N LEU A 334 -38.65 -38.05 -15.38
CA LEU A 334 -39.60 -37.47 -16.33
C LEU A 334 -39.97 -38.47 -17.44
N GLY A 335 -39.44 -39.69 -17.36
CA GLY A 335 -39.72 -40.79 -18.27
C GLY A 335 -39.08 -40.60 -19.63
N LYS A 336 -39.71 -41.21 -20.63
CA LYS A 336 -39.27 -41.17 -22.03
C LYS A 336 -40.23 -40.34 -22.86
N SER A 337 -39.69 -39.46 -23.69
CA SER A 337 -40.41 -38.86 -24.81
C SER A 337 -39.84 -39.39 -26.12
N VAL A 338 -40.72 -39.60 -27.11
CA VAL A 338 -40.34 -40.15 -28.42
C VAL A 338 -40.80 -39.17 -29.48
N ASN A 339 -39.86 -38.69 -30.28
CA ASN A 339 -40.14 -37.90 -31.48
C ASN A 339 -39.74 -38.72 -32.71
N ASN A 340 -40.60 -38.76 -33.72
CA ASN A 340 -40.34 -39.45 -34.98
C ASN A 340 -40.34 -38.45 -36.12
N GLU A 341 -39.30 -38.47 -36.94
CA GLU A 341 -39.15 -37.61 -38.10
C GLU A 341 -38.83 -38.45 -39.32
N THR A 342 -39.47 -38.15 -40.45
CA THR A 342 -39.03 -38.65 -41.75
C THR A 342 -37.94 -37.70 -42.28
N LYS A 343 -36.80 -38.27 -42.64
CA LYS A 343 -35.65 -37.57 -43.22
C LYS A 343 -35.47 -38.05 -44.66
N THR A 344 -35.01 -37.14 -45.50
CA THR A 344 -34.72 -37.43 -46.91
C THR A 344 -33.27 -37.04 -47.18
N GLU A 345 -32.47 -37.99 -47.66
CA GLU A 345 -31.08 -37.74 -48.06
C GLU A 345 -30.88 -38.14 -49.52
N LYS A 346 -30.11 -37.34 -50.26
CA LYS A 346 -29.76 -37.63 -51.65
C LYS A 346 -28.62 -38.64 -51.69
N ILE A 347 -28.93 -39.89 -51.99
CA ILE A 347 -27.92 -40.91 -52.19
C ILE A 347 -27.64 -41.11 -53.67
N PHE A 348 -26.44 -41.59 -53.98
CA PHE A 348 -26.10 -41.98 -55.34
C PHE A 348 -27.01 -43.13 -55.80
N ASP A 349 -27.62 -42.99 -56.97
CA ASP A 349 -28.50 -44.01 -57.55
C ASP A 349 -27.75 -44.83 -58.61
N LYS A 350 -27.32 -44.16 -59.68
CA LYS A 350 -26.62 -44.79 -60.80
C LYS A 350 -25.89 -43.76 -61.63
N PHE A 351 -25.07 -44.24 -62.54
CA PHE A 351 -24.59 -43.44 -63.65
C PHE A 351 -25.57 -43.59 -64.82
N ILE A 352 -25.97 -42.47 -65.42
CA ILE A 352 -26.67 -42.49 -66.71
C ILE A 352 -25.72 -42.03 -67.81
N GLU A 353 -25.79 -42.68 -68.96
CA GLU A 353 -25.06 -42.25 -70.16
C GLU A 353 -25.87 -41.16 -70.86
N PHE A 354 -25.31 -39.96 -70.89
CA PHE A 354 -25.82 -38.85 -71.66
C PHE A 354 -24.89 -38.62 -72.85
N ALA A 355 -25.43 -38.61 -74.07
CA ALA A 355 -24.67 -38.24 -75.26
C ALA A 355 -24.61 -36.72 -75.33
N ASP A 356 -23.40 -36.15 -75.37
CA ASP A 356 -23.26 -34.73 -75.68
C ASP A 356 -23.62 -34.44 -77.16
N GLU A 357 -23.70 -33.17 -77.55
CA GLU A 357 -24.12 -32.73 -78.90
C GLU A 357 -23.26 -33.32 -80.03
N ASN A 358 -22.09 -33.87 -79.70
CA ASN A 358 -21.15 -34.51 -80.61
C ASN A 358 -21.21 -36.06 -80.57
N GLY A 359 -22.19 -36.64 -79.86
CA GLY A 359 -22.42 -38.08 -79.81
C GLY A 359 -21.53 -38.85 -78.83
N ASN A 360 -20.71 -38.17 -78.00
CA ASN A 360 -19.87 -38.85 -77.02
C ASN A 360 -20.67 -39.16 -75.76
N LYS A 361 -20.64 -40.41 -75.30
CA LYS A 361 -21.32 -40.84 -74.08
C LYS A 361 -20.52 -40.42 -72.85
N LYS A 362 -21.09 -39.55 -72.01
CA LYS A 362 -20.57 -39.23 -70.67
C LYS A 362 -21.46 -39.83 -69.59
N GLN A 363 -20.84 -40.41 -68.57
CA GLN A 363 -21.54 -40.92 -67.40
C GLN A 363 -21.74 -39.78 -66.39
N ILE A 364 -22.99 -39.44 -66.10
CA ILE A 364 -23.35 -38.46 -65.08
C ILE A 364 -23.94 -39.21 -63.89
N LYS A 365 -23.49 -38.88 -62.67
CA LYS A 365 -24.06 -39.41 -61.44
C LYS A 365 -25.48 -38.86 -61.26
N THR A 366 -26.47 -39.74 -61.21
CA THR A 366 -27.80 -39.38 -60.75
C THR A 366 -27.94 -39.75 -59.28
N TYR A 367 -28.66 -38.90 -58.55
CA TYR A 367 -28.98 -39.10 -57.15
C TYR A 367 -30.47 -39.38 -57.04
N LYS A 368 -30.85 -40.21 -56.08
CA LYS A 368 -32.25 -40.39 -55.69
C LYS A 368 -32.43 -39.91 -54.27
N ASP A 369 -33.63 -39.42 -54.01
CA ASP A 369 -34.07 -39.14 -52.65
C ASP A 369 -34.33 -40.48 -51.96
N GLN A 370 -33.61 -40.73 -50.88
CA GLN A 370 -33.81 -41.86 -50.00
C GLN A 370 -34.41 -41.38 -48.70
N GLU A 371 -35.65 -41.79 -48.47
CA GLU A 371 -36.38 -41.50 -47.25
C GLU A 371 -36.06 -42.56 -46.18
N PHE A 372 -35.80 -42.09 -44.96
CA PHE A 372 -35.60 -42.92 -43.78
C PHE A 372 -36.22 -42.24 -42.56
N ASN A 373 -36.44 -43.03 -41.50
CA ASN A 373 -37.03 -42.53 -40.27
C ASN A 373 -35.95 -42.33 -39.21
N LEU A 374 -35.96 -41.18 -38.55
CA LEU A 374 -35.21 -40.90 -37.34
C LEU A 374 -36.17 -40.86 -36.16
N GLN A 375 -36.01 -41.79 -35.24
CA GLN A 375 -36.64 -41.75 -33.93
C GLN A 375 -35.65 -41.18 -32.92
N THR A 376 -36.01 -40.09 -32.25
CA THR A 376 -35.26 -39.54 -31.11
C THR A 376 -36.00 -39.89 -29.83
N VAL A 377 -35.40 -40.75 -29.00
CA VAL A 377 -35.90 -41.08 -27.66
C VAL A 377 -35.15 -40.23 -26.65
N THR A 378 -35.85 -39.37 -25.92
CA THR A 378 -35.25 -38.55 -24.85
C THR A 378 -35.65 -39.10 -23.50
N HIS A 379 -34.65 -39.42 -22.69
CA HIS A 379 -34.79 -39.75 -21.27
C HIS A 379 -34.35 -38.55 -20.44
N SER A 380 -35.14 -38.15 -19.45
CA SER A 380 -34.83 -36.97 -18.64
C SER A 380 -35.07 -37.20 -17.15
N ASN A 381 -34.13 -36.73 -16.32
CA ASN A 381 -34.27 -36.69 -14.87
C ASN A 381 -34.25 -35.24 -14.40
N LYS A 382 -35.05 -34.93 -13.37
CA LYS A 382 -35.07 -33.64 -12.68
C LYS A 382 -34.94 -33.85 -11.18
N LEU A 383 -34.11 -33.02 -10.54
CA LEU A 383 -34.02 -32.90 -9.09
C LEU A 383 -34.28 -31.45 -8.70
N THR A 384 -35.18 -31.25 -7.74
CA THR A 384 -35.41 -29.97 -7.06
C THR A 384 -34.94 -30.11 -5.62
N LEU A 385 -34.01 -29.27 -5.20
CA LEU A 385 -33.55 -29.14 -3.82
C LEU A 385 -34.09 -27.84 -3.25
N THR A 386 -35.05 -27.94 -2.33
CA THR A 386 -35.65 -26.80 -1.64
C THR A 386 -34.94 -26.58 -0.32
N THR A 387 -34.59 -25.32 -0.02
CA THR A 387 -34.00 -24.92 1.26
C THR A 387 -34.89 -23.88 1.90
N GLU A 388 -35.26 -24.09 3.16
CA GLU A 388 -36.03 -23.15 3.95
C GLU A 388 -35.15 -22.67 5.12
N ILE A 389 -35.17 -21.36 5.36
CA ILE A 389 -34.37 -20.69 6.38
C ILE A 389 -35.35 -19.90 7.25
N GLU A 390 -35.37 -20.23 8.53
CA GLU A 390 -36.25 -19.60 9.52
C GLU A 390 -35.43 -19.09 10.69
N ALA A 391 -35.75 -17.90 11.18
CA ALA A 391 -35.26 -17.38 12.44
C ALA A 391 -36.42 -16.83 13.27
N HIS A 392 -36.42 -17.13 14.57
CA HIS A 392 -37.45 -16.71 15.51
C HIS A 392 -36.84 -16.22 16.82
N GLY A 393 -37.53 -15.31 17.52
CA GLY A 393 -37.08 -14.72 18.79
C GLY A 393 -37.19 -13.20 18.72
N ILE A 394 -36.16 -12.49 19.20
CA ILE A 394 -36.09 -11.02 19.08
C ILE A 394 -35.89 -10.54 17.63
N TYR A 395 -35.55 -11.47 16.73
CA TYR A 395 -35.43 -11.30 15.29
C TYR A 395 -36.28 -12.36 14.60
N SER A 396 -36.95 -11.96 13.53
CA SER A 396 -37.78 -12.84 12.72
C SER A 396 -37.33 -12.80 11.26
N TYR A 397 -37.06 -13.97 10.69
CA TYR A 397 -36.65 -14.13 9.30
C TYR A 397 -37.28 -15.39 8.73
N SER A 398 -37.75 -15.33 7.49
CA SER A 398 -38.24 -16.51 6.77
C SER A 398 -37.99 -16.33 5.28
N LYS A 399 -37.23 -17.26 4.71
CA LYS A 399 -36.94 -17.34 3.28
C LYS A 399 -36.90 -18.78 2.83
N SER A 400 -37.23 -19.00 1.56
CA SER A 400 -37.02 -20.28 0.91
C SER A 400 -36.51 -20.08 -0.52
N PHE A 401 -35.74 -21.03 -1.01
CA PHE A 401 -35.24 -21.04 -2.38
C PHE A 401 -35.13 -22.46 -2.91
N ASN A 402 -35.11 -22.59 -4.25
CA ASN A 402 -35.08 -23.86 -4.96
C ASN A 402 -33.87 -23.91 -5.90
N VAL A 403 -33.08 -24.98 -5.80
CA VAL A 403 -32.06 -25.33 -6.78
C VAL A 403 -32.57 -26.47 -7.65
N VAL A 404 -32.68 -26.22 -8.96
CA VAL A 404 -33.18 -27.22 -9.92
C VAL A 404 -32.04 -27.71 -10.80
N GLN A 405 -31.82 -29.03 -10.81
CA GLN A 405 -30.85 -29.69 -11.68
C GLN A 405 -31.58 -30.67 -12.61
N THR A 406 -31.17 -30.70 -13.88
CA THR A 406 -31.75 -31.59 -14.89
C THR A 406 -30.67 -32.31 -15.66
N SER A 407 -30.98 -33.51 -16.13
CA SER A 407 -30.12 -34.24 -17.07
C SER A 407 -30.97 -34.91 -18.14
N ALA A 408 -30.40 -35.04 -19.33
CA ALA A 408 -31.05 -35.70 -20.46
C ALA A 408 -30.07 -36.60 -21.21
N LYS A 409 -30.58 -37.75 -21.68
CA LYS A 409 -29.92 -38.63 -22.63
C LYS A 409 -30.84 -38.76 -23.86
N HIS A 410 -30.26 -38.58 -25.03
CA HIS A 410 -30.95 -38.74 -26.30
C HIS A 410 -30.41 -39.96 -27.02
N ASP A 411 -31.30 -40.88 -27.39
CA ASP A 411 -31.01 -42.04 -28.22
C ASP A 411 -31.57 -41.80 -29.61
N TYR A 412 -30.69 -41.76 -30.62
CA TYR A 412 -31.03 -41.56 -32.02
C TYR A 412 -31.08 -42.92 -32.72
N ILE A 413 -32.27 -43.31 -33.16
CA ILE A 413 -32.55 -44.62 -33.76
C ILE A 413 -32.99 -44.39 -35.21
N TYR A 414 -32.15 -44.80 -36.14
CA TYR A 414 -32.42 -44.74 -37.57
C TYR A 414 -33.07 -46.04 -38.04
N SER A 415 -34.11 -45.95 -38.88
CA SER A 415 -34.81 -47.12 -39.44
C SER A 415 -35.34 -46.86 -40.85
N GLY A 416 -35.66 -47.93 -41.59
CA GLY A 416 -36.04 -47.86 -43.01
C GLY A 416 -34.82 -47.92 -43.94
N ASN A 417 -34.86 -47.21 -45.07
CA ASN A 417 -33.75 -47.14 -46.01
C ASN A 417 -32.68 -46.18 -45.49
N VAL A 418 -31.95 -46.54 -44.44
CA VAL A 418 -30.94 -45.67 -43.81
C VAL A 418 -29.66 -45.62 -44.66
N PRO A 419 -29.15 -44.44 -45.00
CA PRO A 419 -27.83 -44.29 -45.63
C PRO A 419 -26.71 -44.97 -44.85
N SER A 420 -25.74 -45.57 -45.54
CA SER A 420 -24.71 -46.43 -44.91
C SER A 420 -23.77 -45.69 -43.94
N ASN A 421 -23.73 -44.36 -44.00
CA ASN A 421 -22.96 -43.48 -43.13
C ASN A 421 -23.68 -43.12 -41.81
N LEU A 422 -24.95 -43.50 -41.63
CA LEU A 422 -25.74 -43.20 -40.43
C LEU A 422 -25.96 -44.47 -39.60
N HIS A 423 -25.68 -44.36 -38.31
CA HIS A 423 -25.82 -45.44 -37.34
C HIS A 423 -26.47 -44.94 -36.07
N ASN A 424 -27.12 -45.84 -35.33
CA ASN A 424 -27.69 -45.49 -34.03
C ASN A 424 -26.60 -45.03 -33.08
N TYR A 425 -26.88 -43.95 -32.35
CA TYR A 425 -25.96 -43.41 -31.36
C TYR A 425 -26.72 -42.71 -30.23
N SER A 426 -26.04 -42.50 -29.12
CA SER A 426 -26.56 -41.78 -27.95
C SER A 426 -25.77 -40.50 -27.72
N LYS A 427 -26.44 -39.45 -27.24
CA LYS A 427 -25.80 -38.19 -26.83
C LYS A 427 -26.31 -37.75 -25.45
N GLY A 428 -25.41 -37.27 -24.61
CA GLY A 428 -25.71 -36.87 -23.23
C GLY A 428 -25.69 -38.05 -22.26
N THR A 429 -25.89 -37.76 -20.99
CA THR A 429 -25.85 -38.73 -19.89
C THR A 429 -27.04 -38.50 -18.98
N LEU A 430 -27.82 -39.56 -18.74
CA LEU A 430 -28.89 -39.52 -17.76
C LEU A 430 -28.27 -39.67 -16.37
N GLN A 431 -28.21 -38.58 -15.62
CA GLN A 431 -27.57 -38.56 -14.31
C GLN A 431 -28.47 -39.18 -13.24
N THR A 432 -27.85 -39.84 -12.26
CA THR A 432 -28.55 -40.41 -11.11
C THR A 432 -29.00 -39.32 -10.13
N LYS A 433 -29.95 -39.66 -9.24
CA LYS A 433 -30.37 -38.79 -8.12
C LYS A 433 -29.17 -38.25 -7.34
N ASP A 434 -28.21 -39.10 -6.98
CA ASP A 434 -27.04 -38.69 -6.19
C ASP A 434 -26.12 -37.73 -6.93
N SER A 435 -25.95 -37.91 -8.24
CA SER A 435 -25.13 -37.02 -9.07
C SER A 435 -25.77 -35.63 -9.18
N LEU A 436 -27.08 -35.58 -9.44
CA LEU A 436 -27.85 -34.33 -9.48
C LEU A 436 -27.90 -33.66 -8.11
N LEU A 437 -28.02 -34.43 -7.03
CA LEU A 437 -28.03 -33.90 -5.66
C LEU A 437 -26.68 -33.29 -5.28
N ARG A 438 -25.56 -33.92 -5.66
CA ARG A 438 -24.22 -33.36 -5.41
C ARG A 438 -24.06 -32.00 -6.10
N ALA A 439 -24.43 -31.91 -7.37
CA ALA A 439 -24.40 -30.64 -8.11
C ALA A 439 -25.34 -29.59 -7.51
N ALA A 440 -26.55 -29.99 -7.07
CA ALA A 440 -27.50 -29.10 -6.42
C ALA A 440 -26.99 -28.56 -5.07
N LYS A 441 -26.26 -29.37 -4.29
CA LYS A 441 -25.69 -28.97 -3.00
C LYS A 441 -24.63 -27.87 -3.14
N ASP A 442 -23.78 -27.92 -4.16
CA ASP A 442 -22.75 -26.89 -4.37
C ASP A 442 -23.38 -25.51 -4.62
N GLN A 443 -24.45 -25.46 -5.42
CA GLN A 443 -25.21 -24.24 -5.65
C GLN A 443 -26.02 -23.82 -4.41
N GLN A 444 -26.60 -24.79 -3.68
CA GLN A 444 -27.33 -24.53 -2.43
C GLN A 444 -26.46 -23.80 -1.42
N LEU A 445 -25.21 -24.20 -1.22
CA LEU A 445 -24.30 -23.55 -0.28
C LEU A 445 -24.05 -22.08 -0.67
N THR A 446 -23.89 -21.82 -1.96
CA THR A 446 -23.67 -20.47 -2.51
C THR A 446 -24.86 -19.57 -2.25
N GLU A 447 -26.08 -20.04 -2.50
CA GLU A 447 -27.31 -19.27 -2.26
C GLU A 447 -27.58 -19.11 -0.76
N LEU A 448 -27.42 -20.17 0.04
CA LEU A 448 -27.58 -20.13 1.49
C LEU A 448 -26.67 -19.10 2.14
N LYS A 449 -25.42 -18.98 1.67
CA LYS A 449 -24.47 -17.99 2.18
C LYS A 449 -25.03 -16.57 2.14
N VAL A 450 -25.66 -16.18 1.03
CA VAL A 450 -26.21 -14.83 0.85
C VAL A 450 -27.29 -14.55 1.90
N TYR A 451 -28.17 -15.50 2.16
CA TYR A 451 -29.23 -15.35 3.16
C TYR A 451 -28.69 -15.32 4.60
N ILE A 452 -27.68 -16.14 4.91
CA ILE A 452 -27.05 -16.11 6.25
C ILE A 452 -26.27 -14.81 6.46
N GLU A 453 -25.60 -14.28 5.43
CA GLU A 453 -24.90 -12.98 5.51
C GLU A 453 -25.87 -11.82 5.70
N ASP A 454 -27.04 -11.86 5.06
CA ASP A 454 -28.13 -10.92 5.28
C ASP A 454 -28.61 -10.94 6.74
N MET A 455 -28.85 -12.15 7.29
CA MET A 455 -29.19 -12.30 8.70
C MET A 455 -28.09 -11.78 9.62
N VAL A 456 -26.81 -12.09 9.36
CA VAL A 456 -25.69 -11.58 10.17
C VAL A 456 -25.69 -10.06 10.23
N ARG A 457 -25.94 -9.40 9.10
CA ARG A 457 -26.04 -7.94 9.04
C ARG A 457 -27.19 -7.44 9.91
N ASP A 458 -28.37 -8.04 9.81
CA ASP A 458 -29.52 -7.64 10.63
C ASP A 458 -29.26 -7.85 12.13
N LEU A 459 -28.68 -9.00 12.50
CA LEU A 459 -28.30 -9.30 13.89
C LEU A 459 -27.28 -8.32 14.45
N SER A 460 -26.49 -7.65 13.61
CA SER A 460 -25.53 -6.62 14.03
C SER A 460 -26.20 -5.30 14.44
N TYR A 461 -27.48 -5.10 14.11
CA TYR A 461 -28.29 -3.94 14.50
C TYR A 461 -29.29 -4.24 15.63
N LEU A 462 -29.40 -5.52 16.03
CA LEU A 462 -29.94 -5.86 17.35
C LEU A 462 -29.03 -5.29 18.41
#